data_AF-A0A1H3F8U5-F1
#
_entry.id   AF-A0A1H3F8U5-F1
#
_cell.length_a   1.000
_cell.length_b   1.000
_cell.length_c   1.000
_cell.angle_alpha   90.00
_cell.angle_beta   90.00
_cell.angle_gamma   90.00
#
_symmetry.space_group_name_H-M   'P 1'
#
loop_
_entity.id
_entity.type
_entity.pdbx_description
1 polymer ?
#
loop_
_entity_poly.entity_id
_entity_poly.type
_entity_poly.pdbx_seq_one_letter_code
_entity_poly.pdbx_strand_id
1 'polypeptide(L)'
;MAKLDELAQYYDTHDMSAEMDSGHWETEPAPPDPMITTSLRLPKSLLDRVRARAAEEDMKTTAWIRVLIESALSEAGRNNIEERVRRLEAAVFRESA
;
A
#
# COMPACT_ATOMS: atom_id res chain seq x y z
N MET A 1 15.18 -15.18 40.42
CA MET A 1 13.93 -14.40 40.45
C MET A 1 13.68 -13.92 39.02
N ALA A 2 12.46 -14.08 38.51
CA ALA A 2 12.19 -13.80 37.11
C ALA A 2 12.16 -12.29 36.90
N LYS A 3 12.75 -11.79 35.81
CA LYS A 3 12.81 -10.36 35.46
C LYS A 3 11.43 -9.67 35.50
N LEU A 4 10.36 -10.45 35.30
CA LEU A 4 8.98 -9.99 35.37
C LEU A 4 8.53 -9.60 36.79
N ASP A 5 9.03 -10.28 37.82
CA ASP A 5 8.67 -9.97 39.22
C ASP A 5 9.29 -8.65 39.67
N GLU A 6 10.51 -8.35 39.22
CA GLU A 6 11.22 -7.10 39.47
C GLU A 6 10.53 -5.92 38.75
N LEU A 7 10.13 -6.11 37.49
CA LEU A 7 9.34 -5.14 36.74
C LEU A 7 7.98 -4.88 37.40
N ALA A 8 7.30 -5.92 37.87
CA ALA A 8 6.03 -5.78 38.58
C ALA A 8 6.19 -4.93 39.84
N GLN A 9 7.22 -5.19 40.65
CA GLN A 9 7.47 -4.45 41.89
C GLN A 9 7.86 -2.99 41.64
N TYR A 10 8.58 -2.71 40.55
CA TYR A 10 8.91 -1.35 40.11
C TYR A 10 7.65 -0.56 39.75
N TYR A 11 6.77 -1.11 38.91
CA TYR A 11 5.55 -0.41 38.50
C TYR A 11 4.46 -0.32 39.59
N ASP A 12 4.52 -1.17 40.62
CA ASP A 12 3.58 -1.11 41.75
C ASP A 12 3.87 0.07 42.70
N THR A 13 5.11 0.58 42.67
CA THR A 13 5.57 1.67 43.55
C THR A 13 5.94 2.96 42.82
N HIS A 14 6.14 2.89 41.50
CA HIS A 14 6.56 4.01 40.68
C HIS A 14 5.35 4.72 40.05
N ASP A 15 5.11 5.97 40.47
CA ASP A 15 4.02 6.80 39.95
C ASP A 15 4.38 7.34 38.56
N MET A 16 3.70 6.80 37.55
CA MET A 16 3.90 7.18 36.14
C MET A 16 3.23 8.51 35.78
N SER A 17 2.46 9.11 36.68
CA SER A 17 1.70 10.34 36.40
C SER A 17 2.60 11.49 35.94
N ALA A 18 3.78 11.65 36.55
CA ALA A 18 4.74 12.69 36.17
C ALA A 18 5.34 12.47 34.76
N GLU A 19 5.57 11.21 34.37
CA GLU A 19 6.07 10.87 33.05
C GLU A 19 4.98 11.05 31.98
N MET A 20 3.74 10.70 32.31
CA MET A 20 2.57 10.92 31.44
C MET A 20 2.25 12.41 31.24
N ASP A 21 2.41 13.25 32.28
CA ASP A 21 2.23 14.70 32.19
C ASP A 21 3.30 15.37 31.32
N SER A 22 4.53 14.82 31.30
CA SER A 22 5.61 15.27 30.43
C SER A 22 5.56 14.67 29.02
N GLY A 23 4.69 13.69 28.81
CA GLY A 23 4.53 12.98 27.55
C GLY A 23 3.81 13.84 26.51
N HIS A 24 4.36 13.92 25.30
CA HIS A 24 3.62 14.47 24.18
C HIS A 24 2.67 13.39 23.66
N TRP A 25 1.36 13.63 23.75
CA TRP A 25 0.38 12.84 23.01
C TRP A 25 0.62 13.04 21.52
N GLU A 26 1.11 12.00 20.84
CA GLU A 26 1.11 11.97 19.38
C GLU A 26 -0.34 11.94 18.90
N THR A 27 -0.87 13.13 18.67
CA THR A 27 -2.13 13.36 17.99
C THR A 27 -1.83 13.63 16.52
N GLU A 28 -0.90 12.86 15.93
CA GLU A 28 -0.59 13.03 14.52
C GLU A 28 -1.87 12.73 13.73
N PRO A 29 -2.36 13.68 12.91
CA PRO A 29 -3.45 13.36 12.00
C PRO A 29 -2.96 12.22 11.10
N ALA A 30 -3.78 11.17 10.98
CA ALA A 30 -3.47 10.06 10.10
C ALA A 30 -3.04 10.61 8.72
N PRO A 31 -2.01 10.02 8.09
CA PRO A 31 -1.55 10.49 6.79
C PRO A 31 -2.74 10.59 5.83
N PRO A 32 -2.74 11.57 4.91
CA PRO A 32 -3.90 11.87 4.06
C PRO A 32 -4.36 10.67 3.22
N ASP A 33 -3.46 9.72 2.94
CA ASP A 33 -3.76 8.43 2.32
C ASP A 33 -3.04 7.31 3.09
N PRO A 34 -3.68 6.75 4.14
CA PRO A 34 -3.08 5.69 4.94
C PRO A 34 -3.12 4.37 4.17
N MET A 35 -2.09 3.54 4.30
CA MET A 35 -2.12 2.19 3.75
C MET A 35 -3.17 1.34 4.48
N ILE A 36 -4.19 0.90 3.76
CA ILE A 36 -5.23 0.00 4.30
C ILE A 36 -4.92 -1.44 3.89
N THR A 37 -5.05 -2.37 4.84
CA THR A 37 -4.94 -3.81 4.54
C THR A 37 -6.27 -4.36 4.06
N THR A 38 -6.26 -5.04 2.92
CA THR A 38 -7.41 -5.78 2.41
C THR A 38 -7.11 -7.28 2.35
N SER A 39 -8.09 -8.11 2.71
CA SER A 39 -7.97 -9.56 2.61
C SER A 39 -8.68 -10.05 1.34
N LEU A 40 -7.92 -10.61 0.41
CA LEU A 40 -8.43 -11.16 -0.84
C LEU A 40 -8.12 -12.65 -0.93
N ARG A 41 -9.13 -13.47 -1.24
CA ARG A 41 -8.94 -14.90 -1.53
C ARG A 41 -8.63 -15.07 -3.01
N LEU A 42 -7.53 -15.76 -3.31
CA LEU A 42 -7.08 -16.06 -4.66
C LEU A 42 -6.90 -17.57 -4.84
N PRO A 43 -7.11 -18.12 -6.05
CA PRO A 43 -6.74 -19.49 -6.35
C PRO A 43 -5.24 -19.72 -6.10
N LYS A 44 -4.88 -20.88 -5.52
CA LYS A 44 -3.48 -21.24 -5.25
C LYS A 44 -2.59 -21.14 -6.49
N SER A 45 -3.08 -21.66 -7.62
CA SER A 45 -2.36 -21.63 -8.90
C SER A 45 -2.05 -20.22 -9.37
N LEU A 46 -2.93 -19.26 -9.11
CA LEU A 46 -2.69 -17.86 -9.41
C LEU A 46 -1.62 -17.28 -8.50
N LEU A 47 -1.73 -17.49 -7.18
CA LEU A 47 -0.76 -16.96 -6.23
C LEU A 47 0.65 -17.54 -6.45
N ASP A 48 0.76 -18.80 -6.83
CA ASP A 48 2.05 -19.42 -7.15
C ASP A 48 2.70 -18.79 -8.40
N ARG A 49 1.91 -18.43 -9.43
CA ARG A 49 2.41 -17.67 -10.58
C ARG A 49 2.89 -16.26 -10.18
N VAL A 50 2.15 -15.59 -9.31
CA VAL A 50 2.51 -14.25 -8.80
C VAL A 50 3.82 -14.31 -8.01
N ARG A 51 4.00 -15.34 -7.17
CA ARG A 51 5.26 -15.56 -6.42
C ARG A 51 6.46 -15.76 -7.35
N ALA A 52 6.28 -16.54 -8.41
CA ALA A 52 7.35 -16.75 -9.39
C ALA A 52 7.77 -15.43 -10.06
N ARG A 53 6.81 -14.61 -10.49
CA ARG A 53 7.10 -13.29 -11.08
C ARG A 53 7.75 -12.32 -10.10
N ALA A 54 7.27 -12.28 -8.87
CA ALA A 54 7.89 -11.46 -7.83
C ALA A 54 9.35 -11.89 -7.58
N ALA A 55 9.66 -13.19 -7.60
CA ALA A 55 11.01 -13.70 -7.45
C ALA A 55 11.92 -13.38 -8.65
N GLU A 56 11.40 -13.41 -9.88
CA GLU A 56 12.12 -12.98 -11.09
C GLU A 56 12.58 -11.51 -10.99
N GLU A 57 11.81 -10.68 -10.29
CA GLU A 57 12.08 -9.25 -10.09
C GLU A 57 12.77 -8.94 -8.74
N ASP A 58 13.16 -9.96 -7.96
CA ASP A 58 13.74 -9.84 -6.60
C ASP A 58 12.85 -9.02 -5.63
N MET A 59 11.52 -9.16 -5.76
CA MET A 59 10.53 -8.45 -4.98
C MET A 59 9.74 -9.37 -4.05
N LYS A 60 9.24 -8.81 -2.94
CA LYS A 60 8.21 -9.47 -2.12
C LYS A 60 6.92 -9.58 -2.93
N THR A 61 6.23 -10.72 -2.82
CA THR A 61 4.96 -10.98 -3.52
C THR A 61 3.91 -9.88 -3.30
N THR A 62 3.79 -9.36 -2.06
CA THR A 62 2.83 -8.30 -1.74
C THR A 62 3.20 -6.95 -2.36
N ALA A 63 4.49 -6.63 -2.45
CA ALA A 63 4.97 -5.43 -3.12
C ALA A 63 4.73 -5.52 -4.64
N TRP A 64 4.98 -6.69 -5.23
CA TRP A 64 4.71 -6.92 -6.65
C TRP A 64 3.21 -6.81 -6.98
N ILE A 65 2.32 -7.38 -6.15
CA ILE A 65 0.87 -7.22 -6.31
C ILE A 65 0.46 -5.74 -6.25
N ARG A 66 1.06 -4.95 -5.35
CA ARG A 66 0.80 -3.51 -5.26
C ARG A 66 1.18 -2.80 -6.56
N VAL A 67 2.39 -3.04 -7.09
CA VAL A 67 2.85 -2.47 -8.36
C VAL A 67 1.94 -2.86 -9.52
N LEU A 68 1.47 -4.12 -9.55
CA LEU A 68 0.51 -4.58 -10.55
C LEU A 68 -0.80 -3.77 -10.50
N ILE A 69 -1.34 -3.52 -9.31
CA ILE A 69 -2.57 -2.75 -9.13
C ILE A 69 -2.34 -1.28 -9.51
N GLU A 70 -1.26 -0.68 -9.04
CA GLU A 70 -0.90 0.71 -9.34
C GLU A 70 -0.69 0.93 -10.84
N SER A 71 -0.01 -0.01 -11.52
CA SER A 71 0.21 0.08 -12.98
C SER A 71 -1.09 -0.08 -13.76
N ALA A 72 -1.92 -1.07 -13.42
CA ALA A 72 -3.22 -1.28 -14.08
C ALA A 72 -4.15 -0.06 -13.95
N LEU A 73 -4.13 0.62 -12.81
CA LEU A 73 -4.93 1.82 -12.56
C LEU A 73 -4.28 3.09 -13.14
N SER A 74 -2.95 3.15 -13.23
CA SER A 74 -2.23 4.27 -13.87
C SER A 74 -2.41 4.28 -15.39
N GLU A 75 -2.51 3.10 -16.02
CA GLU A 75 -2.72 2.95 -17.46
C GLU A 75 -4.14 3.32 -17.93
N ALA A 76 -5.09 3.51 -17.00
CA ALA A 76 -6.41 4.08 -17.32
C ALA A 76 -6.31 5.47 -17.98
N GLY A 77 -5.19 6.19 -17.80
CA GLY A 77 -4.89 7.43 -18.53
C GLY A 77 -4.35 7.25 -19.97
N ARG A 78 -3.80 6.08 -20.33
CA ARG A 78 -3.24 5.80 -21.67
C ARG A 78 -4.21 5.09 -22.61
N ASN A 79 -5.21 4.41 -22.06
CA ASN A 79 -6.14 3.55 -22.81
C ASN A 79 -7.53 4.17 -22.99
N ASN A 80 -7.64 5.51 -23.08
CA ASN A 80 -8.80 6.10 -23.74
C ASN A 80 -8.69 5.87 -25.26
N ILE A 81 -8.87 4.61 -25.65
CA ILE A 81 -8.82 4.15 -27.05
C ILE A 81 -9.80 4.97 -27.88
N GLU A 82 -10.97 5.33 -27.32
CA GLU A 82 -11.95 6.19 -27.97
C GLU A 82 -11.38 7.57 -28.30
N GLU A 83 -10.65 8.19 -27.38
CA GLU A 83 -10.02 9.49 -27.60
C GLU A 83 -8.84 9.43 -28.58
N ARG A 84 -8.12 8.30 -28.59
CA ARG A 84 -7.06 8.03 -29.59
C ARG A 84 -7.64 7.83 -30.98
N VAL A 85 -8.72 7.06 -31.11
CA VAL A 85 -9.43 6.85 -32.39
C VAL A 85 -10.02 8.17 -32.89
N ARG A 86 -10.69 8.94 -32.02
CA ARG A 86 -11.22 10.26 -32.37
C ARG A 86 -10.14 11.21 -32.87
N ARG A 87 -8.94 11.18 -32.27
CA ARG A 87 -7.79 11.98 -32.72
C ARG A 87 -7.26 11.54 -34.09
N LEU A 88 -7.22 10.24 -34.35
CA LEU A 88 -6.80 9.69 -35.64
C LEU A 88 -7.81 10.05 -36.74
N GLU A 89 -9.10 9.86 -36.49
CA GLU A 89 -10.17 10.25 -37.41
C GLU A 89 -10.10 11.75 -37.74
N ALA A 90 -9.98 12.60 -36.72
CA ALA A 90 -9.91 14.05 -36.90
C ALA A 90 -8.63 14.53 -37.61
N ALA A 91 -7.57 13.71 -37.70
CA ALA A 91 -6.37 14.01 -38.47
C ALA A 91 -6.50 13.52 -39.92
N VAL A 92 -6.97 12.28 -40.13
CA VAL A 92 -7.17 11.68 -41.45
C VAL A 92 -8.23 12.44 -42.27
N PHE A 93 -9.34 12.85 -41.65
CA PHE A 93 -10.39 13.61 -42.32
C PHE A 93 -10.04 15.09 -42.54
N ARG A 94 -8.96 15.59 -41.93
CA ARG A 94 -8.47 16.97 -42.14
C ARG A 94 -7.46 17.07 -43.29
N GLU A 95 -6.70 16.00 -43.55
CA GLU A 95 -5.78 15.92 -44.69
C GLU A 95 -6.49 15.53 -46.00
N SER A 96 -7.74 15.07 -45.92
CA SER A 96 -8.53 14.61 -47.07
C SER A 96 -9.49 15.68 -47.63
N ALA A 97 -9.42 16.92 -47.16
CA ALA A 97 -10.23 18.07 -47.58
C ALA A 97 -9.35 19.20 -48.10
#